data_AF-A0A2J8A041-F1
#
_entry.id   AF-A0A2J8A041-F1
#
_cell.length_a   1.000
_cell.length_b   1.000
_cell.length_c   1.000
_cell.angle_alpha   90.00
_cell.angle_beta   90.00
_cell.angle_gamma   90.00
#
_symmetry.space_group_name_H-M   'P 1'
#
loop_
_entity.id
_entity.type
_entity.pdbx_description
1 polymer ?
#
loop_
_entity_poly.entity_id
_entity_poly.type
_entity_poly.pdbx_seq_one_letter_code
_entity_poly.pdbx_strand_id
1 'polypeptide(L)'
;MDPAERRVICKVPEARELSLTATGQRRVVPVEAPGGGGGGGGGGGLPAPPEEALPPLASLTRAAPSPLLPHHLLEVLYGYCYVVRQYGSGGGWTAGGGGSAAAAAAALLALTDVLAGPSSQRRRPRPRRRPHPAAVARGGGGGGREGAVAIAAKEEEEDEDEEGAPALRLPHSAAEACLHVMERACCPPLGTSQDRPLAVAVLRDVVTVMGNGRSSMLLALADARRLVLAAAAEVTAAAEPGPAVAARTAGAGGGPGAGRGAGSLHQHARHRADAAAEDAAAAAAAAAAAGRAERGVLAVAERKLWFLLSWANELKPEQVDEACAAVAAEWAVQQASVAAGGAPVGGLGGGEVEAGAGGAPRPGEVRVR
;
A
#
# COMPACT_ATOMS: atom_id res chain seq x y z
N MET A 1 8.72 -25.45 2.52
CA MET A 1 7.62 -25.03 3.41
C MET A 1 6.32 -25.29 2.68
N ASP A 2 5.43 -26.09 3.26
CA ASP A 2 4.14 -26.40 2.66
C ASP A 2 3.28 -25.11 2.60
N PRO A 3 2.84 -24.66 1.41
CA PRO A 3 1.95 -23.49 1.29
C PRO A 3 0.63 -23.67 2.06
N ALA A 4 0.23 -24.90 2.40
CA ALA A 4 -0.99 -25.18 3.16
C ALA A 4 -0.89 -24.88 4.67
N GLU A 5 0.32 -24.78 5.24
CA GLU A 5 0.53 -24.51 6.67
C GLU A 5 0.75 -23.03 7.01
N ARG A 6 0.69 -22.13 6.03
CA ARG A 6 0.64 -20.68 6.30
C ARG A 6 -0.68 -20.37 7.01
N ARG A 7 -0.61 -20.34 8.35
CA ARG A 7 -1.68 -20.05 9.31
C ARG A 7 -2.76 -19.13 8.72
N VAL A 8 -3.99 -19.62 8.71
CA VAL A 8 -5.19 -18.83 8.38
C VAL A 8 -5.23 -17.64 9.34
N ILE A 9 -5.16 -16.44 8.79
CA ILE A 9 -5.24 -15.20 9.55
C ILE A 9 -6.64 -15.13 10.13
N CYS A 10 -6.72 -15.26 11.45
CA CYS A 10 -7.91 -14.97 12.23
C CYS A 10 -9.13 -15.86 11.97
N LYS A 11 -9.01 -17.18 12.18
CA LYS A 11 -10.16 -17.96 12.67
C LYS A 11 -10.38 -17.68 14.16
N VAL A 12 -10.72 -16.44 14.50
CA VAL A 12 -11.06 -16.11 15.90
C VAL A 12 -12.56 -15.81 15.96
N PRO A 13 -13.41 -16.83 16.16
CA PRO A 13 -14.85 -16.60 16.34
C PRO A 13 -15.14 -15.65 17.51
N GLU A 14 -14.20 -15.53 18.47
CA GLU A 14 -14.25 -14.60 19.60
C GLU A 14 -14.36 -13.13 19.16
N ALA A 15 -13.95 -12.79 17.93
CA ALA A 15 -14.13 -11.43 17.38
C ALA A 15 -15.60 -11.04 17.22
N ARG A 16 -16.51 -12.01 17.03
CA ARG A 16 -17.96 -11.77 16.99
C ARG A 16 -18.53 -11.42 18.36
N GLU A 17 -17.88 -11.89 19.42
CA GLU A 17 -18.30 -11.63 20.81
C GLU A 17 -17.80 -10.28 21.33
N LEU A 18 -16.88 -9.63 20.59
CA LEU A 18 -16.42 -8.29 20.90
C LEU A 18 -17.51 -7.26 20.57
N SER A 19 -18.28 -6.88 21.58
CA SER A 19 -19.14 -5.71 21.51
C SER A 19 -18.30 -4.43 21.64
N LEU A 20 -18.26 -3.63 20.58
CA LEU A 20 -17.74 -2.27 20.63
C LEU A 20 -18.90 -1.33 20.90
N THR A 21 -18.67 -0.33 21.75
CA THR A 21 -19.63 0.78 21.94
C THR A 21 -19.81 1.54 20.63
N ALA A 22 -20.90 2.31 20.51
CA ALA A 22 -21.12 3.19 19.35
C ALA A 22 -19.96 4.18 19.11
N THR A 23 -19.17 4.51 20.15
CA THR A 23 -17.99 5.37 20.09
C THR A 23 -16.68 4.62 19.79
N GLY A 24 -16.76 3.34 19.40
CA GLY A 24 -15.59 2.51 19.09
C GLY A 24 -14.78 2.05 20.31
N GLN A 25 -15.19 2.41 21.53
CA GLN A 25 -14.53 1.93 22.75
C GLN A 25 -14.97 0.50 23.10
N ARG A 26 -14.02 -0.27 23.65
CA ARG A 26 -14.20 -1.66 24.05
C ARG A 26 -15.29 -1.78 25.13
N ARG A 27 -16.45 -2.38 24.82
CA ARG A 27 -17.35 -2.94 25.83
C ARG A 27 -17.03 -4.42 25.96
N VAL A 28 -15.87 -4.71 26.54
CA VAL A 28 -15.65 -6.03 27.11
C VAL A 28 -16.26 -5.97 28.49
N VAL A 29 -17.48 -6.52 28.61
CA VAL A 29 -17.78 -7.25 29.84
C VAL A 29 -16.79 -8.41 29.77
N PRO A 30 -15.74 -8.45 30.59
CA PRO A 30 -14.96 -9.67 30.69
C PRO A 30 -15.99 -10.74 31.06
N VAL A 31 -16.20 -11.70 30.16
CA VAL A 31 -16.77 -12.97 30.59
C VAL A 31 -15.76 -13.44 31.62
N GLU A 32 -16.11 -13.32 32.90
CA GLU A 32 -15.27 -13.80 33.99
C GLU A 32 -15.07 -15.29 33.73
N ALA A 33 -13.96 -15.63 33.06
CA ALA A 33 -13.56 -16.99 32.87
C ALA A 33 -13.28 -17.52 34.28
N PRO A 34 -14.05 -18.52 34.76
CA PRO A 34 -13.91 -18.99 36.13
C PRO A 34 -12.50 -19.52 36.34
N GLY A 35 -11.76 -18.82 37.21
CA GLY A 35 -10.46 -19.14 37.82
C GLY A 35 -9.65 -20.30 37.23
N GLY A 36 -8.71 -19.98 36.34
CA GLY A 36 -7.62 -20.87 35.94
C GLY A 36 -6.30 -20.12 35.97
N GLY A 37 -5.60 -20.17 37.11
CA GLY A 37 -4.36 -19.42 37.34
C GLY A 37 -3.15 -19.99 36.62
N GLY A 38 -2.32 -19.07 36.11
CA GLY A 38 -0.87 -19.25 36.01
C GLY A 38 -0.34 -19.79 34.68
N GLY A 39 0.29 -18.91 33.89
CA GLY A 39 1.37 -19.33 32.99
C GLY A 39 1.34 -18.72 31.58
N GLY A 40 1.87 -17.51 31.44
CA GLY A 40 2.74 -17.15 30.31
C GLY A 40 2.12 -16.98 28.92
N GLY A 41 1.74 -15.74 28.61
CA GLY A 41 2.20 -15.06 27.39
C GLY A 41 2.06 -15.79 26.04
N GLY A 42 0.85 -16.20 25.68
CA GLY A 42 0.51 -16.61 24.32
C GLY A 42 -0.62 -15.74 23.80
N GLY A 43 -0.28 -14.52 23.37
CA GLY A 43 -1.23 -13.49 22.95
C GLY A 43 -2.28 -14.04 22.00
N GLY A 44 -3.56 -13.87 22.38
CA GLY A 44 -4.68 -14.13 21.49
C GLY A 44 -4.41 -13.39 20.18
N GLY A 45 -4.45 -14.12 19.06
CA GLY A 45 -4.05 -13.65 17.73
C GLY A 45 -4.94 -12.55 17.13
N LEU A 46 -5.63 -11.79 17.97
CA LEU A 46 -6.41 -10.63 17.61
C LEU A 46 -5.60 -9.35 17.82
N PRO A 47 -5.69 -8.38 16.89
CA PRO A 47 -5.08 -7.09 17.10
C PRO A 47 -5.69 -6.39 18.31
N ALA A 48 -4.92 -5.52 18.96
CA ALA A 48 -5.45 -4.66 20.01
C ALA A 48 -6.54 -3.73 19.45
N PRO A 49 -7.58 -3.39 20.24
CA PRO A 49 -8.58 -2.40 19.83
C PRO A 49 -7.94 -1.01 19.63
N PRO A 50 -8.64 -0.07 18.96
CA PRO A 50 -8.23 1.33 18.92
C PRO A 50 -8.02 1.88 20.34
N GLU A 51 -6.92 2.61 20.55
CA GLU A 51 -6.60 3.24 21.84
C GLU A 51 -7.46 4.49 22.10
N GLU A 52 -7.82 5.17 21.02
CA GLU A 52 -8.60 6.40 21.02
C GLU A 52 -10.07 6.10 20.66
N ALA A 53 -11.01 6.82 21.28
CA ALA A 53 -12.42 6.75 20.88
C ALA A 53 -12.56 7.25 19.43
N LEU A 54 -13.33 6.53 18.62
CA LEU A 54 -13.53 6.91 17.22
C LEU A 54 -14.49 8.11 17.17
N PRO A 55 -14.12 9.20 16.49
CA PRO A 55 -14.98 10.36 16.36
C PRO A 55 -16.16 10.04 15.43
N PRO A 56 -17.31 10.73 15.59
CA PRO A 56 -18.40 10.60 14.64
C PRO A 56 -17.96 11.09 13.26
N LEU A 57 -18.39 10.42 12.19
CA LEU A 57 -17.99 10.71 10.81
C LEU A 57 -18.33 12.15 10.40
N ALA A 58 -19.45 12.68 10.90
CA ALA A 58 -19.88 14.06 10.69
C ALA A 58 -18.90 15.12 11.22
N SER A 59 -18.00 14.75 12.14
CA SER A 59 -16.93 15.65 12.61
C SER A 59 -15.70 15.68 11.70
N LEU A 60 -15.50 14.63 10.89
CA LEU A 60 -14.36 14.52 9.97
C LEU A 60 -14.67 15.08 8.58
N THR A 61 -15.93 15.01 8.15
CA THR A 61 -16.38 15.53 6.84
C THR A 61 -17.79 16.10 6.92
N ARG A 62 -18.02 17.19 6.18
CA ARG A 62 -19.36 17.74 5.97
C ARG A 62 -20.09 17.09 4.80
N ALA A 63 -19.34 16.58 3.82
CA ALA A 63 -19.91 15.91 2.66
C ALA A 63 -20.35 14.49 3.03
N ALA A 64 -21.43 14.03 2.42
CA ALA A 64 -21.83 12.63 2.52
C ALA A 64 -20.68 11.71 2.09
N PRO A 65 -20.45 10.58 2.79
CA PRO A 65 -19.43 9.63 2.40
C PRO A 65 -19.66 9.13 0.96
N SER A 66 -18.58 8.92 0.22
CA SER A 66 -18.67 8.37 -1.14
C SER A 66 -19.30 6.97 -1.13
N PRO A 67 -20.20 6.65 -2.08
CA PRO A 67 -20.74 5.30 -2.21
C PRO A 67 -19.68 4.25 -2.57
N LEU A 68 -18.48 4.67 -2.98
CA LEU A 68 -17.37 3.78 -3.34
C LEU A 68 -16.52 3.32 -2.13
N LEU A 69 -16.78 3.86 -0.94
CA LEU A 69 -16.00 3.49 0.27
C LEU A 69 -15.98 1.99 0.60
N PRO A 70 -17.04 1.20 0.36
CA PRO A 70 -16.97 -0.26 0.54
C PRO A 70 -15.89 -0.92 -0.33
N HIS A 71 -15.70 -0.46 -1.56
CA HIS A 71 -14.68 -0.98 -2.47
C HIS A 71 -13.27 -0.52 -2.06
N HIS A 72 -13.15 0.71 -1.56
CA HIS A 72 -11.89 1.21 -1.00
C HIS A 72 -11.48 0.46 0.28
N LEU A 73 -12.46 0.15 1.14
CA LEU A 73 -12.23 -0.64 2.35
C LEU A 73 -11.71 -2.04 2.00
N LEU A 74 -12.30 -2.69 0.99
CA LEU A 74 -11.83 -3.98 0.49
C LEU A 74 -10.35 -3.94 0.07
N GLU A 75 -9.91 -2.91 -0.65
CA GLU A 75 -8.49 -2.79 -1.01
C GLU A 75 -7.59 -2.74 0.23
N VAL A 76 -7.97 -1.93 1.21
CA VAL A 76 -7.22 -1.76 2.46
C VAL A 76 -7.18 -3.04 3.28
N LEU A 77 -8.31 -3.73 3.42
CA LEU A 77 -8.38 -5.02 4.12
C LEU A 77 -7.55 -6.09 3.40
N TYR A 78 -7.57 -6.11 2.06
CA TYR A 78 -6.72 -7.00 1.28
C TYR A 78 -5.24 -6.73 1.54
N GLY A 79 -4.83 -5.46 1.43
CA GLY A 79 -3.45 -5.07 1.69
C GLY A 79 -2.98 -5.42 3.10
N TYR A 80 -3.85 -5.22 4.09
CA TYR A 80 -3.58 -5.62 5.47
C TYR A 80 -3.44 -7.13 5.62
N CYS A 81 -4.39 -7.93 5.13
CA CYS A 81 -4.33 -9.39 5.18
C CYS A 81 -3.08 -9.93 4.47
N TYR A 82 -2.69 -9.33 3.34
CA TYR A 82 -1.45 -9.65 2.64
C TYR A 82 -0.23 -9.41 3.53
N VAL A 83 -0.14 -8.23 4.15
CA VAL A 83 0.99 -7.88 5.03
C VAL A 83 1.06 -8.80 6.24
N VAL A 84 -0.07 -9.08 6.90
CA VAL A 84 -0.08 -10.01 8.04
C VAL A 84 0.38 -11.41 7.60
N ARG A 85 0.04 -11.86 6.39
CA ARG A 85 0.46 -13.18 5.88
C ARG A 85 1.96 -13.25 5.61
N GLN A 86 2.53 -12.17 5.09
CA GLN A 86 3.93 -12.13 4.70
C GLN A 86 4.87 -11.79 5.87
N TYR A 87 4.43 -10.92 6.79
CA TYR A 87 5.25 -10.38 7.88
C TYR A 87 4.82 -10.86 9.28
N GLY A 88 3.67 -11.53 9.43
CA GLY A 88 3.14 -11.96 10.73
C GLY A 88 3.72 -13.27 11.28
N SER A 89 4.41 -14.08 10.48
CA SER A 89 4.87 -15.42 10.88
C SER A 89 6.11 -15.43 11.79
N GLY A 90 6.83 -14.31 11.94
CA GLY A 90 8.14 -14.23 12.61
C GLY A 90 8.25 -13.28 13.80
N GLY A 91 7.15 -12.98 14.50
CA GLY A 91 7.13 -12.00 15.61
C GLY A 91 6.51 -10.65 15.25
N GLY A 92 5.87 -10.56 14.08
CA GLY A 92 5.16 -9.37 13.62
C GLY A 92 6.07 -8.27 13.08
N TRP A 93 5.43 -7.23 12.57
CA TRP A 93 6.05 -5.94 12.21
C TRP A 93 6.19 -5.01 13.44
N THR A 94 5.77 -5.48 14.61
CA THR A 94 5.85 -4.74 15.88
C THR A 94 7.25 -4.88 16.49
N ALA A 95 7.64 -3.89 17.30
CA ALA A 95 8.97 -3.81 17.92
C ALA A 95 9.32 -5.10 18.67
N GLY A 96 10.21 -5.90 18.10
CA GLY A 96 10.68 -7.17 18.67
C GLY A 96 10.73 -8.33 17.67
N GLY A 97 9.89 -8.30 16.62
CA GLY A 97 10.06 -9.17 15.45
C GLY A 97 11.12 -8.59 14.52
N GLY A 98 11.97 -9.42 13.92
CA GLY A 98 13.02 -8.95 12.98
C GLY A 98 12.49 -8.32 11.68
N GLY A 99 11.20 -8.04 11.57
CA GLY A 99 10.57 -7.38 10.42
C GLY A 99 10.64 -5.85 10.52
N SER A 100 10.84 -5.18 9.38
CA SER A 100 10.76 -3.72 9.27
C SER A 100 9.30 -3.28 9.09
N ALA A 101 8.83 -2.38 9.94
CA ALA A 101 7.50 -1.77 9.81
C ALA A 101 7.44 -0.93 8.53
N ALA A 102 8.53 -0.25 8.18
CA ALA A 102 8.64 0.49 6.92
C ALA A 102 8.45 -0.42 5.69
N ALA A 103 9.07 -1.61 5.66
CA ALA A 103 8.87 -2.57 4.56
C ALA A 103 7.43 -3.09 4.48
N ALA A 104 6.83 -3.43 5.62
CA ALA A 104 5.44 -3.87 5.68
C ALA A 104 4.45 -2.76 5.26
N ALA A 105 4.66 -1.53 5.70
CA ALA A 105 3.87 -0.37 5.28
C ALA A 105 4.07 -0.06 3.79
N ALA A 106 5.29 -0.17 3.26
CA ALA A 106 5.56 -0.03 1.84
C ALA A 106 4.79 -1.08 1.01
N ALA A 107 4.69 -2.32 1.49
CA ALA A 107 3.86 -3.35 0.85
C ALA A 107 2.37 -3.02 0.89
N LEU A 108 1.84 -2.55 2.03
CA LEU A 108 0.46 -2.10 2.16
C LEU A 108 0.12 -0.95 1.18
N LEU A 109 1.00 0.06 1.11
CA LEU A 109 0.85 1.19 0.19
C LEU A 109 1.00 0.77 -1.27
N ALA A 110 1.88 -0.18 -1.56
CA ALA A 110 2.05 -0.71 -2.90
C ALA A 110 0.84 -1.52 -3.39
N LEU A 111 -0.03 -2.03 -2.50
CA LEU A 111 -1.26 -2.74 -2.87
C LEU A 111 -2.48 -1.83 -3.00
N THR A 112 -2.46 -0.63 -2.42
CA THR A 112 -3.67 0.19 -2.23
C THR A 112 -3.48 1.60 -2.76
N ASP A 113 -4.12 1.90 -3.90
CA ASP A 113 -4.10 3.26 -4.45
C ASP A 113 -4.90 4.22 -3.55
N VAL A 114 -5.89 3.68 -2.82
CA VAL A 114 -6.63 4.39 -1.78
C VAL A 114 -5.69 5.04 -0.77
N LEU A 115 -4.68 4.34 -0.24
CA LEU A 115 -3.79 4.90 0.78
C LEU A 115 -2.64 5.72 0.16
N ALA A 116 -1.99 5.20 -0.88
CA ALA A 116 -0.76 5.76 -1.42
C ALA A 116 -0.91 7.17 -2.04
N GLY A 117 -2.12 7.56 -2.46
CA GLY A 117 -2.41 8.88 -3.03
C GLY A 117 -1.78 9.12 -4.41
N PRO A 118 -2.15 10.23 -5.09
CA PRO A 118 -1.77 10.49 -6.49
C PRO A 118 -0.26 10.63 -6.71
N SER A 119 0.47 11.11 -5.69
CA SER A 119 1.91 11.35 -5.75
C SER A 119 2.75 10.09 -5.86
N SER A 120 2.24 8.94 -5.40
CA SER A 120 2.96 7.66 -5.44
C SER A 120 3.04 7.06 -6.84
N GLN A 121 2.05 7.34 -7.70
CA GLN A 121 1.97 6.76 -9.05
C GLN A 121 3.02 7.35 -10.01
N ARG A 122 3.49 8.58 -9.78
CA ARG A 122 4.51 9.24 -10.61
C ARG A 122 5.87 8.53 -10.64
N ARG A 123 6.12 7.60 -9.71
CA ARG A 123 7.41 6.87 -9.61
C ARG A 123 7.47 5.56 -10.36
N ARG A 124 6.38 5.09 -11.00
CA ARG A 124 6.52 3.93 -11.91
C ARG A 124 7.45 4.35 -13.05
N PRO A 125 8.62 3.71 -13.21
CA PRO A 125 9.51 4.03 -14.30
C PRO A 125 8.73 3.80 -15.59
N ARG A 126 8.38 4.90 -16.29
CA ARG A 126 7.83 4.79 -17.65
C ARG A 126 8.83 3.91 -18.40
N PRO A 127 8.39 2.80 -19.04
CA PRO A 127 9.30 2.01 -19.86
C PRO A 127 9.92 3.00 -20.83
N ARG A 128 11.25 3.20 -20.73
CA ARG A 128 11.97 4.16 -21.56
C ARG A 128 11.57 3.83 -23.00
N ARG A 129 10.72 4.66 -23.62
CA ARG A 129 10.41 4.54 -25.04
C ARG A 129 11.77 4.49 -25.69
N ARG A 130 12.11 3.34 -26.29
CA ARG A 130 13.35 3.21 -27.05
C ARG A 130 13.33 4.39 -28.02
N PRO A 131 14.38 5.22 -28.08
CA PRO A 131 14.42 6.29 -29.05
C PRO A 131 14.11 5.66 -30.41
N HIS A 132 13.03 6.12 -31.04
CA HIS A 132 12.70 5.71 -32.39
C HIS A 132 13.97 5.94 -33.21
N PRO A 133 14.47 4.96 -33.98
CA PRO A 133 15.62 5.20 -34.84
C PRO A 133 15.21 6.33 -35.78
N ALA A 134 15.79 7.51 -35.55
CA ALA A 134 15.61 8.66 -36.41
C ALA A 134 15.94 8.19 -37.82
N ALA A 135 15.00 8.39 -38.74
CA ALA A 135 15.22 8.20 -40.14
C ALA A 135 16.53 8.91 -40.50
N VAL A 136 17.54 8.12 -40.89
CA VAL A 136 18.81 8.60 -41.42
C VAL A 136 18.49 9.34 -42.71
N ALA A 137 18.21 10.63 -42.59
CA ALA A 137 18.09 11.55 -43.71
C ALA A 137 19.50 11.72 -44.30
N ARG A 138 19.72 11.00 -45.40
CA ARG A 138 20.80 11.24 -46.35
C ARG A 138 20.63 12.62 -46.99
N GLY A 139 21.75 13.31 -47.16
CA GLY A 139 21.91 14.49 -48.03
C GLY A 139 22.09 15.75 -47.20
N GLY A 140 23.07 16.61 -47.43
CA GLY A 140 23.93 16.82 -48.58
C GLY A 140 24.42 18.26 -48.43
N GLY A 141 25.71 18.51 -48.64
CA GLY A 141 26.37 19.74 -48.25
C GLY A 141 25.92 21.02 -48.98
N GLY A 142 26.45 22.14 -48.48
CA GLY A 142 26.40 23.44 -49.15
C GLY A 142 26.71 24.56 -48.17
N GLY A 143 27.94 25.09 -48.22
CA GLY A 143 28.39 26.20 -47.38
C GLY A 143 27.77 27.54 -47.73
N GLY A 144 27.88 28.49 -46.79
CA GLY A 144 27.54 29.89 -47.00
C GLY A 144 27.66 30.66 -45.69
N ARG A 145 28.75 31.42 -45.55
CA ARG A 145 28.91 32.45 -44.53
C ARG A 145 27.95 33.60 -44.86
N GLU A 146 27.36 34.18 -43.82
CA GLU A 146 27.41 35.60 -43.45
C GLU A 146 26.09 36.06 -42.82
N GLY A 147 26.23 36.71 -41.66
CA GLY A 147 25.53 37.96 -41.40
C GLY A 147 24.12 37.89 -40.80
N ALA A 148 24.02 38.57 -39.66
CA ALA A 148 22.94 39.50 -39.33
C ALA A 148 21.82 39.03 -38.39
N VAL A 149 21.88 39.68 -37.22
CA VAL A 149 20.78 40.32 -36.48
C VAL A 149 19.85 39.40 -35.71
N ALA A 150 20.13 39.38 -34.41
CA ALA A 150 19.23 39.00 -33.35
C ALA A 150 17.92 39.79 -33.41
N ILE A 151 16.82 39.05 -33.58
CA ILE A 151 15.50 39.45 -33.11
C ILE A 151 15.08 38.34 -32.16
N ALA A 152 15.09 38.66 -30.85
CA ALA A 152 14.62 37.78 -29.79
C ALA A 152 13.09 37.67 -29.89
N ALA A 153 12.61 36.77 -30.74
CA ALA A 153 11.27 36.24 -30.66
C ALA A 153 11.22 35.35 -29.41
N LYS A 154 10.46 35.81 -28.42
CA LYS A 154 10.09 35.03 -27.26
C LYS A 154 9.06 34.01 -27.76
N GLU A 155 9.54 32.89 -28.26
CA GLU A 155 8.70 31.74 -28.55
C GLU A 155 8.17 31.24 -27.20
N GLU A 156 6.90 31.55 -26.95
CA GLU A 156 6.12 30.88 -25.91
C GLU A 156 5.93 29.44 -26.39
N GLU A 157 6.93 28.61 -26.07
CA GLU A 157 6.89 27.16 -26.19
C GLU A 157 5.84 26.69 -25.18
N GLU A 158 4.59 26.64 -25.65
CA GLU A 158 3.48 26.00 -24.94
C GLU A 158 3.84 24.52 -24.81
N ASP A 159 4.34 24.13 -23.63
CA ASP A 159 4.59 22.74 -23.23
C ASP A 159 3.28 21.93 -23.27
N GLU A 160 2.81 21.52 -24.45
CA GLU A 160 1.64 20.65 -24.67
C GLU A 160 1.88 19.18 -24.23
N ASP A 161 3.04 18.88 -23.65
CA ASP A 161 3.42 17.54 -23.21
C ASP A 161 3.07 17.24 -21.73
N GLU A 162 2.01 17.84 -21.18
CA GLU A 162 1.26 17.21 -20.07
C GLU A 162 0.49 15.99 -20.59
N GLU A 163 1.22 15.03 -21.19
CA GLU A 163 0.72 13.71 -21.56
C GLU A 163 0.28 13.00 -20.28
N GLY A 164 -1.02 13.17 -20.02
CA GLY A 164 -1.70 13.03 -18.75
C GLY A 164 -1.23 11.84 -17.92
N ALA A 165 -0.78 12.13 -16.71
CA ALA A 165 -0.66 11.09 -15.70
C ALA A 165 -2.00 10.34 -15.65
N PRO A 166 -2.01 9.01 -15.83
CA PRO A 166 -3.26 8.26 -15.87
C PRO A 166 -4.03 8.56 -14.58
N ALA A 167 -5.25 9.07 -14.72
CA ALA A 167 -6.09 9.38 -13.57
C ALA A 167 -6.16 8.15 -12.66
N LEU A 168 -6.05 8.38 -11.35
CA LEU A 168 -6.27 7.35 -10.33
C LEU A 168 -7.59 6.63 -10.63
N ARG A 169 -7.50 5.40 -11.14
CA ARG A 169 -8.67 4.55 -11.35
C ARG A 169 -8.97 3.84 -10.04
N LEU A 170 -9.77 4.49 -9.21
CA LEU A 170 -10.35 3.86 -8.03
C LEU A 170 -11.38 2.82 -8.47
N PRO A 171 -11.52 1.69 -7.77
CA PRO A 171 -12.46 0.65 -8.15
C PRO A 171 -13.91 1.10 -7.90
N HIS A 172 -14.80 0.77 -8.83
CA HIS A 172 -16.23 1.10 -8.76
C HIS A 172 -17.10 -0.11 -8.39
N SER A 173 -16.50 -1.29 -8.25
CA SER A 173 -17.17 -2.53 -7.88
C SER A 173 -16.25 -3.45 -7.06
N ALA A 174 -16.84 -4.46 -6.42
CA ALA A 174 -16.08 -5.49 -5.72
C ALA A 174 -15.18 -6.30 -6.69
N ALA A 175 -15.67 -6.61 -7.89
CA ALA A 175 -14.90 -7.30 -8.93
C ALA A 175 -13.67 -6.49 -9.35
N GLU A 176 -13.85 -5.19 -9.65
CA GLU A 176 -12.74 -4.29 -10.00
C GLU A 176 -11.72 -4.19 -8.87
N ALA A 177 -12.17 -4.00 -7.62
CA ALA A 177 -11.28 -3.93 -6.46
C ALA A 177 -10.49 -5.23 -6.24
N CYS A 178 -11.16 -6.39 -6.30
CA CYS A 178 -10.53 -7.71 -6.17
C CYS A 178 -9.47 -7.94 -7.26
N LEU A 179 -9.81 -7.67 -8.53
CA LEU A 179 -8.88 -7.79 -9.63
C LEU A 179 -7.69 -6.84 -9.46
N HIS A 180 -7.96 -5.57 -9.12
CA HIS A 180 -6.94 -4.56 -8.93
C HIS A 180 -5.89 -4.98 -7.89
N VAL A 181 -6.33 -5.37 -6.68
CA VAL A 181 -5.37 -5.77 -5.62
C VAL A 181 -4.65 -7.08 -5.92
N MET A 182 -5.32 -8.03 -6.58
CA MET A 182 -4.68 -9.28 -6.99
C MET A 182 -3.60 -9.06 -8.06
N GLU A 183 -3.88 -8.22 -9.07
CA GLU A 183 -2.91 -7.85 -10.09
C GLU A 183 -1.67 -7.23 -9.45
N ARG A 184 -1.86 -6.33 -8.48
CA ARG A 184 -0.74 -5.69 -7.76
C ARG A 184 0.03 -6.67 -6.88
N ALA A 185 -0.65 -7.61 -6.21
CA ALA A 185 -0.01 -8.65 -5.44
C ALA A 185 0.82 -9.62 -6.30
N CYS A 186 0.43 -9.82 -7.57
CA CYS A 186 1.12 -10.67 -8.54
C CYS A 186 2.13 -9.91 -9.41
N CYS A 187 2.33 -8.61 -9.18
CA CYS A 187 3.28 -7.79 -9.93
C CYS A 187 4.46 -7.36 -9.04
N PRO A 188 5.66 -7.17 -9.63
CA PRO A 188 6.76 -6.52 -8.94
C PRO A 188 6.35 -5.12 -8.43
N PRO A 189 6.82 -4.70 -7.24
CA PRO A 189 7.86 -5.36 -6.44
C PRO A 189 7.33 -6.45 -5.47
N LEU A 190 6.03 -6.66 -5.37
CA LEU A 190 5.44 -7.47 -4.30
C LEU A 190 5.45 -8.97 -4.58
N GLY A 191 5.29 -9.34 -5.85
CA GLY A 191 5.24 -10.73 -6.24
C GLY A 191 5.46 -10.92 -7.72
N THR A 192 5.06 -12.09 -8.17
CA THR A 192 5.17 -12.60 -9.52
C THR A 192 3.84 -13.20 -9.97
N SER A 193 3.71 -13.51 -11.25
CA SER A 193 2.51 -14.18 -11.77
C SER A 193 2.25 -15.56 -11.13
N GLN A 194 3.27 -16.16 -10.52
CA GLN A 194 3.17 -17.43 -9.79
C GLN A 194 2.50 -17.28 -8.41
N ASP A 195 2.38 -16.04 -7.89
CA ASP A 195 1.79 -15.77 -6.58
C ASP A 195 0.26 -15.66 -6.62
N ARG A 196 -0.38 -15.98 -7.75
CA ARG A 196 -1.85 -15.97 -7.87
C ARG A 196 -2.57 -16.83 -6.82
N PRO A 197 -2.14 -18.06 -6.48
CA PRO A 197 -2.76 -18.84 -5.41
C PRO A 197 -2.69 -18.14 -4.05
N LEU A 198 -1.56 -17.47 -3.76
CA LEU A 198 -1.40 -16.66 -2.55
C LEU A 198 -2.38 -15.47 -2.59
N ALA A 199 -2.47 -14.78 -3.72
CA ALA A 199 -3.36 -13.63 -3.89
C ALA A 199 -4.84 -14.01 -3.65
N VAL A 200 -5.28 -15.17 -4.14
CA VAL A 200 -6.64 -15.70 -3.90
C VAL A 200 -6.82 -16.16 -2.45
N ALA A 201 -5.79 -16.74 -1.82
CA ALA A 201 -5.83 -17.09 -0.41
C ALA A 201 -5.99 -15.85 0.49
N VAL A 202 -5.37 -14.71 0.12
CA VAL A 202 -5.57 -13.44 0.84
C VAL A 202 -7.00 -12.93 0.69
N LEU A 203 -7.65 -13.06 -0.48
CA LEU A 203 -9.07 -12.73 -0.62
C LEU A 203 -9.94 -13.54 0.35
N ARG A 204 -9.64 -14.82 0.56
CA ARG A 204 -10.33 -15.65 1.56
C ARG A 204 -10.19 -15.09 2.97
N ASP A 205 -9.00 -14.59 3.31
CA ASP A 205 -8.76 -13.95 4.61
C ASP A 205 -9.62 -12.69 4.75
N VAL A 206 -9.77 -11.88 3.68
CA VAL A 206 -10.67 -10.72 3.67
C VAL A 206 -12.12 -11.13 3.90
N VAL A 207 -12.62 -12.13 3.18
CA VAL A 207 -13.98 -12.68 3.38
C VAL A 207 -14.16 -13.13 4.84
N THR A 208 -13.14 -13.74 5.43
CA THR A 208 -13.17 -14.16 6.85
C THR A 208 -13.23 -12.95 7.78
N VAL A 209 -12.40 -11.93 7.56
CA VAL A 209 -12.38 -10.70 8.36
C VAL A 209 -13.73 -9.98 8.30
N MET A 210 -14.33 -9.86 7.12
CA MET A 210 -15.64 -9.23 6.93
C MET A 210 -16.78 -10.08 7.48
N GLY A 211 -16.76 -11.40 7.28
CA GLY A 211 -17.77 -12.33 7.78
C GLY A 211 -17.77 -12.49 9.31
N ASN A 212 -16.68 -12.10 9.98
CA ASN A 212 -16.62 -11.92 11.43
C ASN A 212 -17.33 -10.64 11.91
N GLY A 213 -17.80 -9.80 11.00
CA GLY A 213 -18.58 -8.59 11.27
C GLY A 213 -17.72 -7.34 11.47
N ARG A 214 -18.41 -6.24 11.77
CA ARG A 214 -17.82 -4.89 11.88
C ARG A 214 -16.66 -4.81 12.87
N SER A 215 -16.74 -5.47 14.02
CA SER A 215 -15.69 -5.44 15.04
C SER A 215 -14.34 -5.96 14.51
N SER A 216 -14.37 -7.05 13.75
CA SER A 216 -13.16 -7.64 13.13
C SER A 216 -12.53 -6.68 12.12
N MET A 217 -13.34 -6.01 11.30
CA MET A 217 -12.85 -4.98 10.38
C MET A 217 -12.21 -3.80 11.10
N LEU A 218 -12.80 -3.34 12.20
CA LEU A 218 -12.25 -2.23 13.00
C LEU A 218 -10.91 -2.61 13.62
N LEU A 219 -10.74 -3.84 14.11
CA LEU A 219 -9.46 -4.32 14.62
C LEU A 219 -8.40 -4.38 13.51
N ALA A 220 -8.74 -4.88 12.33
CA ALA A 220 -7.84 -4.93 11.18
C ALA A 220 -7.38 -3.53 10.74
N LEU A 221 -8.32 -2.57 10.63
CA LEU A 221 -8.00 -1.18 10.29
C LEU A 221 -7.17 -0.47 11.37
N ALA A 222 -7.44 -0.73 12.64
CA ALA A 222 -6.68 -0.17 13.75
C ALA A 222 -5.24 -0.70 13.75
N ASP A 223 -5.06 -1.97 13.42
CA ASP A 223 -3.75 -2.59 13.30
C ASP A 223 -2.97 -2.07 12.09
N ALA A 224 -3.65 -1.91 10.94
CA ALA A 224 -3.08 -1.25 9.77
C ALA A 224 -2.62 0.19 10.08
N ARG A 225 -3.39 0.95 10.88
CA ARG A 225 -2.99 2.29 11.34
C ARG A 225 -1.74 2.24 12.21
N ARG A 226 -1.68 1.31 13.18
CA ARG A 226 -0.49 1.12 14.01
C ARG A 226 0.75 0.75 13.20
N LEU A 227 0.59 -0.07 12.16
CA LEU A 227 1.66 -0.39 11.21
C LEU A 227 2.22 0.87 10.53
N VAL A 228 1.33 1.72 10.01
CA VAL A 228 1.74 2.97 9.35
C VAL A 228 2.43 3.93 10.33
N LEU A 229 1.94 4.04 11.57
CA LEU A 229 2.56 4.84 12.62
C LEU A 229 3.95 4.32 13.01
N ALA A 230 4.10 3.00 13.16
CA ALA A 230 5.39 2.36 13.44
C ALA A 230 6.40 2.59 12.31
N ALA A 231 5.96 2.47 11.05
CA ALA A 231 6.77 2.79 9.88
C ALA A 231 7.20 4.27 9.87
N ALA A 232 6.31 5.20 10.22
CA ALA A 232 6.65 6.62 10.27
C ALA A 232 7.69 6.93 11.36
N ALA A 233 7.60 6.25 12.50
CA ALA A 233 8.60 6.34 13.57
C ALA A 233 9.96 5.78 13.11
N GLU A 234 9.98 4.63 12.42
CA GLU A 234 11.19 4.01 11.86
C GLU A 234 11.89 4.94 10.84
N VAL A 235 11.13 5.52 9.90
CA VAL A 235 11.66 6.49 8.91
C VAL A 235 12.17 7.76 9.58
N THR A 236 11.53 8.19 10.67
CA THR A 236 11.99 9.36 11.44
C THR A 236 13.29 9.06 12.18
N ALA A 237 13.38 7.91 12.84
CA ALA A 237 14.59 7.47 13.54
C ALA A 237 15.78 7.30 12.58
N ALA A 238 15.54 6.82 11.36
CA ALA A 238 16.57 6.70 10.32
C ALA A 238 17.08 8.04 9.77
N ALA A 239 16.29 9.12 9.91
CA ALA A 239 16.64 10.45 9.42
C ALA A 239 17.48 11.27 10.41
N GLU A 240 17.48 10.90 11.69
CA GLU A 240 18.28 11.59 12.71
C GLU A 240 19.78 11.33 12.44
N PRO A 241 20.60 12.38 12.22
CA PRO A 241 22.02 12.21 11.96
C PRO A 241 22.68 11.60 13.20
N GLY A 242 23.17 10.37 13.06
CA GLY A 242 23.81 9.66 14.16
C GLY A 242 24.91 10.52 14.84
N PRO A 243 25.14 10.36 16.15
CA PRO A 243 26.01 11.23 16.95
C PRO A 243 27.45 11.34 16.41
N ALA A 244 27.90 10.37 15.61
CA ALA A 244 29.22 10.34 14.99
C ALA A 244 29.44 11.35 13.85
N VAL A 245 28.38 11.93 13.28
CA VAL A 245 28.51 12.99 12.25
C VAL A 245 28.62 14.37 12.91
N ALA A 246 27.89 14.59 14.01
CA ALA A 246 27.93 15.85 14.77
C ALA A 246 29.32 16.14 15.38
N ALA A 247 30.09 15.11 15.75
CA ALA A 247 31.42 15.30 16.33
C ALA A 247 32.49 15.74 15.30
N ARG A 248 32.32 15.41 14.00
CA ARG A 248 33.33 15.71 12.96
C ARG A 248 33.28 17.16 12.48
N THR A 249 32.13 17.82 12.54
CA THR A 249 32.01 19.24 12.21
C THR A 249 32.58 20.15 13.31
N ALA A 250 32.66 19.67 14.55
CA ALA A 250 33.19 20.45 15.67
C ALA A 250 34.74 20.48 15.75
N GLY A 251 35.44 19.55 15.10
CA GLY A 251 36.88 19.33 15.31
C GLY A 251 37.85 20.01 14.32
N ALA A 252 37.39 20.68 13.27
CA ALA A 252 38.26 21.16 12.18
C ALA A 252 38.96 22.52 12.44
N GLY A 253 38.94 23.03 13.67
CA GLY A 253 39.50 24.35 14.03
C GLY A 253 41.01 24.40 14.32
N GLY A 254 41.79 23.36 14.02
CA GLY A 254 43.17 23.23 14.49
C GLY A 254 44.26 23.78 13.55
N GLY A 255 44.71 25.02 13.82
CA GLY A 255 46.14 25.38 13.81
C GLY A 255 46.80 25.82 12.48
N PRO A 256 47.06 27.12 12.27
CA PRO A 256 47.93 27.60 11.19
C PRO A 256 49.41 27.35 11.52
N GLY A 257 49.93 26.16 11.21
CA GLY A 257 51.35 25.81 11.34
C GLY A 257 52.09 25.92 10.00
N ALA A 258 53.01 26.87 9.91
CA ALA A 258 53.76 27.22 8.70
C ALA A 258 54.73 26.12 8.24
N GLY A 259 54.59 25.69 6.99
CA GLY A 259 55.57 24.84 6.30
C GLY A 259 55.49 25.02 4.78
N ARG A 260 56.29 25.96 4.23
CA ARG A 260 56.40 26.19 2.77
C ARG A 260 57.30 25.11 2.18
N GLY A 261 56.78 24.19 1.36
CA GLY A 261 57.68 23.27 0.63
C GLY A 261 57.10 22.11 -0.20
N ALA A 262 55.80 21.82 -0.19
CA ALA A 262 55.26 20.64 -0.91
C ALA A 262 53.95 20.94 -1.66
N GLY A 263 54.00 21.82 -2.68
CA GLY A 263 52.83 22.55 -3.20
C GLY A 263 51.87 21.82 -4.16
N SER A 264 52.24 20.73 -4.84
CA SER A 264 51.39 20.18 -5.93
C SER A 264 50.55 18.95 -5.54
N LEU A 265 51.13 17.98 -4.83
CA LEU A 265 50.41 16.76 -4.44
C LEU A 265 49.33 17.02 -3.37
N HIS A 266 49.58 17.95 -2.45
CA HIS A 266 48.60 18.33 -1.41
C HIS A 266 47.37 19.02 -2.00
N GLN A 267 47.51 19.75 -3.11
CA GLN A 267 46.38 20.44 -3.75
C GLN A 267 45.43 19.45 -4.44
N HIS A 268 45.96 18.45 -5.14
CA HIS A 268 45.16 17.39 -5.76
C HIS A 268 44.42 16.54 -4.71
N ALA A 269 45.08 16.23 -3.59
CA ALA A 269 44.45 15.49 -2.50
C ALA A 269 43.31 16.29 -1.85
N ARG A 270 43.48 17.61 -1.68
CA ARG A 270 42.43 18.51 -1.17
C ARG A 270 41.24 18.59 -2.11
N HIS A 271 41.45 18.84 -3.41
CA HIS A 271 40.35 18.89 -4.38
C HIS A 271 39.54 17.59 -4.45
N ARG A 272 40.20 16.42 -4.32
CA ARG A 272 39.48 15.14 -4.25
C ARG A 272 38.68 14.98 -2.95
N ALA A 273 39.22 15.44 -1.82
CA ALA A 273 38.52 15.41 -0.54
C ALA A 273 37.30 16.34 -0.54
N ASP A 274 37.45 17.54 -1.12
CA ASP A 274 36.37 18.53 -1.25
C ASP A 274 35.26 17.99 -2.17
N ALA A 275 35.61 17.44 -3.34
CA ALA A 275 34.63 16.82 -4.24
C ALA A 275 33.90 15.64 -3.60
N ALA A 276 34.61 14.77 -2.89
CA ALA A 276 33.99 13.66 -2.16
C ALA A 276 33.07 14.14 -1.02
N ALA A 277 33.39 15.27 -0.38
CA ALA A 277 32.55 15.88 0.65
C ALA A 277 31.27 16.49 0.04
N GLU A 278 31.37 17.13 -1.13
CA GLU A 278 30.22 17.65 -1.88
C GLU A 278 29.29 16.52 -2.33
N ASP A 279 29.84 15.43 -2.89
CA ASP A 279 29.08 14.24 -3.29
C ASP A 279 28.37 13.60 -2.09
N ALA A 280 29.06 13.49 -0.94
CA ALA A 280 28.48 12.96 0.29
C ALA A 280 27.37 13.86 0.84
N ALA A 281 27.55 15.19 0.79
CA ALA A 281 26.53 16.14 1.21
C ALA A 281 25.29 16.10 0.29
N ALA A 282 25.49 15.98 -1.02
CA ALA A 282 24.41 15.83 -1.99
C ALA A 282 23.63 14.52 -1.78
N ALA A 283 24.32 13.41 -1.54
CA ALA A 283 23.70 12.12 -1.22
C ALA A 283 22.88 12.18 0.08
N ALA A 284 23.42 12.81 1.13
CA ALA A 284 22.71 13.00 2.40
C ALA A 284 21.47 13.89 2.23
N ALA A 285 21.57 14.98 1.46
CA ALA A 285 20.44 15.85 1.16
C ALA A 285 19.33 15.11 0.38
N ALA A 286 19.71 14.28 -0.59
CA ALA A 286 18.79 13.44 -1.36
C ALA A 286 18.09 12.39 -0.47
N ALA A 287 18.83 11.73 0.42
CA ALA A 287 18.27 10.78 1.39
C ALA A 287 17.29 11.48 2.36
N ALA A 288 17.65 12.66 2.88
CA ALA A 288 16.78 13.44 3.74
C ALA A 288 15.49 13.90 3.01
N ALA A 289 15.59 14.27 1.73
CA ALA A 289 14.43 14.60 0.90
C ALA A 289 13.53 13.39 0.66
N ALA A 290 14.10 12.21 0.40
CA ALA A 290 13.36 10.97 0.25
C ALA A 290 12.61 10.60 1.55
N GLY A 291 13.29 10.67 2.71
CA GLY A 291 12.65 10.42 4.00
C GLY A 291 11.54 11.43 4.35
N ARG A 292 11.68 12.71 3.96
CA ARG A 292 10.58 13.69 4.06
C ARG A 292 9.38 13.31 3.19
N ALA A 293 9.61 12.90 1.95
CA ALA A 293 8.54 12.49 1.04
C ALA A 293 7.81 11.24 1.56
N GLU A 294 8.55 10.24 2.04
CA GLU A 294 8.00 9.02 2.62
C GLU A 294 7.14 9.30 3.85
N ARG A 295 7.60 10.14 4.78
CA ARG A 295 6.80 10.60 5.92
C ARG A 295 5.51 11.29 5.50
N GLY A 296 5.55 12.08 4.42
CA GLY A 296 4.36 12.70 3.84
C GLY A 296 3.33 11.68 3.39
N VAL A 297 3.76 10.62 2.69
CA VAL A 297 2.89 9.52 2.24
C VAL A 297 2.30 8.77 3.43
N LEU A 298 3.12 8.42 4.41
CA LEU A 298 2.67 7.71 5.63
C LEU A 298 1.65 8.55 6.42
N ALA A 299 1.88 9.87 6.55
CA ALA A 299 0.95 10.76 7.23
C ALA A 299 -0.41 10.88 6.49
N VAL A 300 -0.41 10.86 5.15
CA VAL A 300 -1.65 10.83 4.36
C VAL A 300 -2.39 9.51 4.55
N ALA A 301 -1.66 8.38 4.51
CA ALA A 301 -2.24 7.06 4.72
C ALA A 301 -2.85 6.91 6.12
N GLU A 302 -2.18 7.41 7.16
CA GLU A 302 -2.68 7.42 8.54
C GLU A 302 -4.02 8.16 8.65
N ARG A 303 -4.13 9.37 8.08
CA ARG A 303 -5.39 10.13 8.10
C ARG A 303 -6.53 9.42 7.36
N LYS A 304 -6.21 8.75 6.24
CA LYS A 304 -7.19 7.97 5.48
C LYS A 304 -7.66 6.73 6.25
N LEU A 305 -6.74 6.04 6.93
CA LEU A 305 -7.09 4.91 7.81
C LEU A 305 -7.96 5.38 8.98
N TRP A 306 -7.67 6.54 9.57
CA TRP A 306 -8.49 7.13 10.62
C TRP A 306 -9.91 7.48 10.15
N PHE A 307 -10.03 8.03 8.94
CA PHE A 307 -11.32 8.27 8.30
C PHE A 307 -12.07 6.96 8.04
N LEU A 308 -11.41 5.94 7.48
CA LEU A 308 -12.01 4.63 7.20
C LEU A 308 -12.44 3.91 8.48
N LEU A 309 -11.68 4.03 9.58
CA LEU A 309 -12.06 3.52 10.90
C LEU A 309 -13.36 4.14 11.38
N SER A 310 -13.46 5.47 11.32
CA SER A 310 -14.63 6.21 11.77
C SER A 310 -15.86 5.90 10.91
N TRP A 311 -15.69 5.83 9.58
CA TRP A 311 -16.74 5.43 8.64
C TRP A 311 -17.19 3.98 8.85
N ALA A 312 -16.25 3.04 8.96
CA ALA A 312 -16.56 1.62 9.16
C ALA A 312 -17.28 1.37 10.49
N ASN A 313 -17.01 2.18 11.52
CA ASN A 313 -17.69 2.11 12.82
C ASN A 313 -19.17 2.46 12.74
N GLU A 314 -19.57 3.31 11.78
CA GLU A 314 -20.95 3.70 11.57
C GLU A 314 -21.72 2.79 10.60
N LEU A 315 -21.06 1.79 9.99
CA LEU A 315 -21.73 0.83 9.12
C LEU A 315 -22.77 0.01 9.88
N LYS A 316 -23.92 -0.19 9.24
CA LYS A 316 -24.94 -1.11 9.72
C LYS A 316 -24.53 -2.56 9.41
N PRO A 317 -24.95 -3.54 10.22
CA PRO A 317 -24.64 -4.95 9.97
C PRO A 317 -25.01 -5.42 8.56
N GLU A 318 -26.17 -4.98 8.04
CA GLU A 318 -26.65 -5.39 6.72
C GLU A 318 -25.74 -4.91 5.59
N GLN A 319 -25.14 -3.73 5.74
CA GLN A 319 -24.18 -3.17 4.77
C GLN A 319 -22.86 -3.95 4.80
N VAL A 320 -22.44 -4.42 5.98
CA VAL A 320 -21.25 -5.27 6.11
C VAL A 320 -21.50 -6.64 5.48
N ASP A 321 -22.67 -7.22 5.71
CA ASP A 321 -23.06 -8.51 5.15
C ASP A 321 -23.18 -8.46 3.62
N GLU A 322 -23.79 -7.40 3.06
CA GLU A 322 -23.88 -7.18 1.62
C GLU A 322 -22.49 -7.06 0.98
N ALA A 323 -21.62 -6.22 1.56
CA ALA A 323 -20.25 -6.07 1.08
C ALA A 323 -19.46 -7.40 1.19
N CYS A 324 -19.64 -8.14 2.28
CA CYS A 324 -19.01 -9.45 2.47
C CYS A 324 -19.47 -10.47 1.43
N ALA A 325 -20.78 -10.51 1.12
CA ALA A 325 -21.35 -11.40 0.13
C ALA A 325 -20.80 -11.12 -1.28
N ALA A 326 -20.67 -9.85 -1.64
CA ALA A 326 -20.07 -9.45 -2.92
C ALA A 326 -18.60 -9.93 -3.04
N VAL A 327 -17.79 -9.73 -1.98
CA VAL A 327 -16.38 -10.19 -1.98
C VAL A 327 -16.29 -11.71 -1.98
N ALA A 328 -17.18 -12.41 -1.27
CA ALA A 328 -17.23 -13.87 -1.25
C ALA A 328 -17.57 -14.47 -2.62
N ALA A 329 -18.48 -13.84 -3.37
CA ALA A 329 -18.79 -14.25 -4.73
C ALA A 329 -17.57 -14.12 -5.66
N GLU A 330 -16.86 -12.99 -5.60
CA GLU A 330 -15.64 -12.79 -6.38
C GLU A 330 -14.52 -13.76 -5.99
N TRP A 331 -14.33 -13.99 -4.69
CA TRP A 331 -13.36 -14.98 -4.21
C TRP A 331 -13.67 -16.38 -4.76
N ALA A 332 -14.94 -16.80 -4.79
CA ALA A 332 -15.35 -18.10 -5.32
C ALA A 332 -15.00 -18.24 -6.82
N VAL A 333 -15.26 -17.19 -7.63
CA VAL A 333 -14.88 -17.15 -9.06
C VAL A 333 -13.37 -17.29 -9.22
N GLN A 334 -12.58 -16.53 -8.46
CA GLN A 334 -11.11 -16.59 -8.56
C GLN A 334 -10.54 -17.93 -8.07
N GLN A 335 -11.13 -18.51 -7.02
CA GLN A 335 -10.74 -19.82 -6.50
C GLN A 335 -11.01 -20.94 -7.50
N ALA A 336 -12.15 -20.90 -8.19
CA ALA A 336 -12.46 -21.84 -9.27
C ALA A 336 -11.46 -21.71 -10.43
N SER A 337 -11.08 -20.48 -10.81
CA SER A 337 -10.06 -20.23 -11.84
C SER A 337 -8.70 -20.83 -11.48
N VAL A 338 -8.24 -20.70 -10.23
CA VAL A 338 -6.98 -21.32 -9.75
C VAL A 338 -7.08 -22.84 -9.75
N ALA A 339 -8.21 -23.41 -9.30
CA ALA A 339 -8.41 -24.86 -9.25
C ALA A 339 -8.42 -25.52 -10.64
N ALA A 340 -8.91 -24.81 -11.65
CA ALA A 340 -8.92 -25.26 -13.05
C ALA A 340 -7.53 -25.20 -13.72
N GLY A 341 -6.47 -24.78 -13.01
CA GLY A 341 -5.15 -24.52 -13.59
C GLY A 341 -5.15 -23.35 -14.57
N GLY A 342 -6.17 -22.50 -14.53
CA GLY A 342 -6.43 -21.48 -15.54
C GLY A 342 -5.53 -20.26 -15.42
N ALA A 343 -5.02 -19.81 -16.57
CA ALA A 343 -4.61 -18.42 -16.78
C ALA A 343 -5.77 -17.47 -16.40
N PRO A 344 -5.51 -16.22 -15.97
CA PRO A 344 -6.55 -15.29 -15.54
C PRO A 344 -7.61 -15.12 -16.63
N VAL A 345 -8.87 -15.35 -16.27
CA VAL A 345 -10.04 -15.03 -17.10
C VAL A 345 -10.16 -13.50 -17.08
N GLY A 346 -9.30 -12.83 -17.84
CA GLY A 346 -9.41 -11.40 -18.10
C GLY A 346 -10.63 -11.19 -19.00
N GLY A 347 -11.77 -10.89 -18.39
CA GLY A 347 -13.03 -10.82 -19.11
C GLY A 347 -14.04 -9.91 -18.43
N LEU A 348 -13.71 -8.62 -18.31
CA LEU A 348 -14.71 -7.54 -18.16
C LEU A 348 -15.42 -7.26 -19.51
N GLY A 349 -15.75 -8.32 -20.25
CA GLY A 349 -16.70 -8.21 -21.34
C GLY A 349 -18.08 -8.24 -20.71
N GLY A 350 -18.71 -7.07 -20.58
CA GLY A 350 -20.12 -6.92 -20.23
C GLY A 350 -21.03 -7.53 -21.30
N GLY A 351 -20.95 -8.85 -21.46
CA GLY A 351 -21.90 -9.65 -22.21
C GLY A 351 -23.19 -9.67 -21.42
N GLU A 352 -24.10 -8.79 -21.83
CA GLU A 352 -25.52 -8.84 -21.53
C GLU A 352 -25.96 -10.31 -21.60
N VAL A 353 -26.31 -10.88 -20.44
CA VAL A 353 -26.84 -12.24 -20.37
C VAL A 353 -28.21 -12.19 -21.00
N GLU A 354 -28.27 -12.46 -22.31
CA GLU A 354 -29.51 -12.70 -23.01
C GLU A 354 -30.23 -13.82 -22.27
N ALA A 355 -31.34 -13.48 -21.62
CA ALA A 355 -32.19 -14.40 -20.90
C ALA A 355 -32.77 -15.41 -21.89
N GLY A 356 -32.02 -16.49 -22.12
CA GLY A 356 -32.50 -17.67 -22.80
C GLY A 356 -33.71 -18.19 -22.04
N ALA A 357 -34.89 -18.02 -22.62
CA ALA A 357 -36.16 -18.51 -22.14
C ALA A 357 -36.15 -20.05 -22.10
N GLY A 358 -35.54 -20.62 -21.05
CA GLY A 358 -35.63 -22.02 -20.71
C GLY A 358 -36.96 -22.28 -20.01
N GLY A 359 -37.87 -22.95 -20.71
CA GLY A 359 -39.21 -23.28 -20.21
C GLY A 359 -39.18 -24.01 -18.87
N ALA A 360 -40.03 -23.56 -17.95
CA ALA A 360 -40.26 -24.21 -16.67
C ALA A 360 -40.87 -25.61 -16.87
N PRO A 361 -40.36 -26.66 -16.18
CA PRO A 361 -41.00 -27.97 -16.17
C PRO A 361 -42.31 -27.91 -15.37
N ARG A 362 -43.38 -28.45 -15.97
CA ARG A 362 -44.70 -28.54 -15.32
C ARG A 362 -44.66 -29.58 -14.17
N PRO A 363 -45.19 -29.27 -12.99
CA PRO A 363 -45.31 -30.24 -11.91
C PRO A 363 -46.44 -31.22 -12.23
N GLY A 364 -46.14 -32.52 -12.38
CA GLY A 364 -47.22 -33.53 -12.52
C GLY A 364 -46.90 -34.96 -12.95
N GLU A 365 -45.68 -35.33 -13.35
CA GLU A 365 -45.41 -36.72 -13.77
C GLU A 365 -44.75 -37.55 -12.67
N VAL A 366 -45.58 -38.29 -11.94
CA VAL A 366 -45.17 -39.41 -11.08
C VAL A 366 -45.05 -40.66 -11.94
N ARG A 367 -43.83 -41.11 -12.24
CA ARG A 367 -43.59 -42.47 -12.75
C ARG A 367 -43.34 -43.41 -11.58
N VAL A 368 -44.30 -44.29 -11.33
CA VAL A 368 -44.16 -45.46 -10.47
C VAL A 368 -43.29 -46.49 -11.21
N ARG A 369 -42.26 -47.00 -10.52
CA ARG A 369 -41.59 -48.27 -10.84
C ARG A 369 -42.01 -49.28 -9.78
#